data_AF-A0AA35TY97-F1
#
_entry.id   AF-A0AA35TY97-F1
#
_cell.length_a   1.000
_cell.length_b   1.000
_cell.length_c   1.000
_cell.angle_alpha   90.00
_cell.angle_beta   90.00
_cell.angle_gamma   90.00
#
_symmetry.space_group_name_H-M   'P 1'
#
loop_
_entity.id
_entity.type
_entity.pdbx_description
1 polymer ?
#
loop_
_entity_poly.entity_id
_entity_poly.type
_entity_poly.pdbx_seq_one_letter_code
_entity_poly.pdbx_strand_id
1 'polypeptide(L)'
;MCNDAQLARDMAKMELGRQEQSMAESRRQRDKVLAEYRRQAEEKKEFKEKVERRLRKTSTHHSAGQMDSSQGASLQEEQEQKISSYEEALAKIKDTTGVSDILEVVARFLNQGDTRAHLEQLQVEHSQTLARLREEKERLHAQFEEMKYSGEAKMSSGQRMLEEFGTHLDEAKKKCEESKVRAEQSSKLLVQIKNGVQHLAEKLQHIKMPQSHVLRPKVAEGSEEQVLQQLADSEQRLVSLTEEMASRDLDSLHREMDDEEFRHTVECGVPGNVKVELPKTGEETSFYDEESGSDEEFLDREVMKRATTALVEAKTKKKGADDDEDEGTTKKRKRR
;
A
#
# COMPACT_ATOMS: atom_id res chain seq x y z
N MET A 1 7.40 -7.09 14.58
CA MET A 1 7.23 -8.47 15.10
C MET A 1 7.93 -8.72 16.43
N CYS A 2 9.27 -8.62 16.55
CA CYS A 2 9.95 -8.87 17.84
C CYS A 2 9.69 -7.77 18.88
N ASN A 3 9.70 -6.49 18.47
CA ASN A 3 9.42 -5.37 19.37
C ASN A 3 7.98 -5.34 19.87
N ASP A 4 7.00 -5.68 19.02
CA ASP A 4 5.58 -5.70 19.40
C ASP A 4 5.31 -6.79 20.45
N ALA A 5 5.96 -7.95 20.32
CA ALA A 5 5.86 -9.02 21.30
C ALA A 5 6.49 -8.62 22.66
N GLN A 6 7.60 -7.88 22.64
CA GLN A 6 8.24 -7.36 23.87
C GLN A 6 7.36 -6.31 24.55
N LEU A 7 6.80 -5.36 23.79
CA LEU A 7 5.87 -4.36 24.31
C LEU A 7 4.61 -5.00 24.89
N ALA A 8 4.02 -5.98 24.20
CA ALA A 8 2.84 -6.70 24.69
C ALA A 8 3.14 -7.45 26.01
N ARG A 9 4.30 -8.08 26.12
CA ARG A 9 4.73 -8.77 27.34
C ARG A 9 4.93 -7.78 28.50
N ASP A 10 5.56 -6.64 28.25
CA ASP A 10 5.87 -5.67 29.29
C ASP A 10 4.59 -4.94 29.76
N MET A 11 3.65 -4.66 28.85
CA MET A 11 2.30 -4.19 29.20
C MET A 11 1.53 -5.20 30.05
N ALA A 12 1.55 -6.49 29.68
CA ALA A 12 0.87 -7.53 30.44
C ALA A 12 1.45 -7.68 31.86
N LYS A 13 2.77 -7.58 32.02
CA LYS A 13 3.43 -7.58 33.34
C LYS A 13 3.05 -6.38 34.19
N MET A 14 3.00 -5.20 33.58
CA MET A 14 2.59 -3.97 34.26
C MET A 14 1.14 -4.06 34.75
N GLU A 15 0.23 -4.53 33.89
CA GLU A 15 -1.18 -4.69 34.25
C GLU A 15 -1.39 -5.75 35.33
N LEU A 16 -0.66 -6.87 35.27
CA LEU A 16 -0.68 -7.88 36.34
C LEU A 16 -0.24 -7.28 37.68
N GLY A 17 0.89 -6.54 37.70
CA GLY A 17 1.38 -5.89 38.92
C GLY A 17 0.38 -4.88 39.51
N ARG A 18 -0.31 -4.13 38.65
CA ARG A 18 -1.37 -3.19 39.05
C ARG A 18 -2.56 -3.92 39.68
N GLN A 19 -2.99 -5.03 39.08
CA GLN A 19 -4.09 -5.84 39.60
C GLN A 19 -3.74 -6.51 40.93
N GLU A 20 -2.51 -7.03 41.07
CA GLU A 20 -2.02 -7.61 42.33
C GLU A 20 -2.00 -6.58 43.46
N GLN A 21 -1.53 -5.35 43.19
CA GLN A 21 -1.54 -4.25 44.16
C GLN A 21 -2.97 -3.90 44.59
N SER A 22 -3.89 -3.74 43.63
CA SER A 22 -5.30 -3.45 43.94
C SER A 22 -5.95 -4.56 44.78
N MET A 23 -5.68 -5.82 44.45
CA MET A 23 -6.17 -6.97 45.23
C MET A 23 -5.59 -7.02 46.65
N ALA A 24 -4.30 -6.69 46.82
CA ALA A 24 -3.65 -6.61 48.11
C ALA A 24 -4.23 -5.48 48.97
N GLU A 25 -4.49 -4.31 48.39
CA GLU A 25 -5.13 -3.18 49.06
C GLU A 25 -6.56 -3.50 49.47
N SER A 26 -7.35 -4.11 48.58
CA SER A 26 -8.71 -4.57 48.89
C SER A 26 -8.74 -5.58 50.04
N ARG A 27 -7.79 -6.53 50.05
CA ARG A 27 -7.62 -7.47 51.18
C ARG A 27 -7.29 -6.74 52.48
N ARG A 28 -6.30 -5.85 52.46
CA ARG A 28 -5.92 -5.04 53.63
C ARG A 28 -7.10 -4.23 54.16
N GLN A 29 -7.91 -3.64 53.29
CA GLN A 29 -9.07 -2.86 53.72
C GLN A 29 -10.15 -3.75 54.34
N ARG A 30 -10.43 -4.91 53.74
CA ARG A 30 -11.36 -5.90 54.34
C ARG A 30 -10.87 -6.40 55.69
N ASP A 31 -9.59 -6.68 55.83
CA ASP A 31 -9.00 -7.13 57.09
C ASP A 31 -9.10 -6.06 58.18
N LYS A 32 -8.90 -4.78 57.83
CA LYS A 32 -9.12 -3.65 58.75
C LYS A 32 -10.57 -3.59 59.24
N VAL A 33 -11.53 -3.64 58.31
CA VAL A 33 -12.96 -3.60 58.65
C VAL A 33 -13.36 -4.80 59.52
N LEU A 34 -12.87 -6.00 59.20
CA LEU A 34 -13.12 -7.19 60.00
C LEU A 34 -12.51 -7.07 61.40
N ALA A 35 -11.32 -6.49 61.53
CA ALA A 35 -10.67 -6.25 62.82
C ALA A 35 -11.46 -5.23 63.67
N GLU A 36 -11.94 -4.15 63.07
CA GLU A 36 -12.80 -3.17 63.74
C GLU A 36 -14.10 -3.80 64.23
N TYR A 37 -14.74 -4.63 63.40
CA TYR A 37 -15.98 -5.31 63.76
C TYR A 37 -15.77 -6.32 64.90
N ARG A 38 -14.66 -7.07 64.88
CA ARG A 38 -14.27 -7.95 66.00
C ARG A 38 -14.05 -7.17 67.28
N ARG A 39 -13.34 -6.04 67.23
CA ARG A 39 -13.11 -5.17 68.40
C ARG A 39 -14.44 -4.68 68.99
N GLN A 40 -15.35 -4.19 68.15
CA GLN A 40 -16.67 -3.73 68.63
C GLN A 40 -17.49 -4.88 69.24
N ALA A 41 -17.39 -6.09 68.70
CA ALA A 41 -18.07 -7.26 69.26
C ALA A 41 -17.48 -7.66 70.63
N GLU A 42 -16.15 -7.61 70.78
CA GLU A 42 -15.45 -7.85 72.05
C GLU A 42 -15.82 -6.79 73.11
N GLU A 43 -15.80 -5.51 72.75
CA GLU A 43 -16.21 -4.40 73.64
C GLU A 43 -17.66 -4.57 74.14
N LYS A 44 -18.59 -4.95 73.25
CA LYS A 44 -19.98 -5.24 73.62
C LYS A 44 -20.11 -6.45 74.54
N LYS A 45 -19.31 -7.51 74.30
CA LYS A 45 -19.29 -8.70 75.15
C LYS A 45 -18.76 -8.36 76.55
N GLU A 46 -17.67 -7.61 76.65
CA GLU A 46 -17.12 -7.15 77.92
C GLU A 46 -18.08 -6.25 78.68
N PHE A 47 -18.76 -5.34 77.99
CA PHE A 47 -19.77 -4.47 78.60
C PHE A 47 -20.93 -5.30 79.16
N LYS A 48 -21.45 -6.26 78.39
CA LYS A 48 -22.51 -7.17 78.84
C LYS A 48 -22.08 -7.98 80.07
N GLU A 49 -20.86 -8.51 80.09
CA GLU A 49 -20.31 -9.24 81.24
C GLU A 49 -20.20 -8.35 82.49
N LYS A 50 -19.72 -7.10 82.33
CA LYS A 50 -19.65 -6.12 83.43
C LYS A 50 -21.03 -5.78 83.99
N VAL A 51 -22.03 -5.61 83.13
CA VAL A 51 -23.42 -5.35 83.54
C VAL A 51 -24.01 -6.57 84.25
N GLU A 52 -23.82 -7.79 83.73
CA GLU A 52 -24.31 -9.01 84.38
C GLU A 52 -23.66 -9.21 85.76
N ARG A 53 -22.36 -8.90 85.90
CA ARG A 53 -21.64 -8.97 87.18
C ARG A 53 -22.16 -7.95 88.20
N ARG A 54 -22.58 -6.77 87.75
CA ARG A 54 -23.26 -5.76 88.58
C ARG A 54 -24.65 -6.23 88.97
N LEU A 55 -25.44 -6.72 88.02
CA LEU A 55 -26.81 -7.16 88.26
C LEU A 55 -26.88 -8.34 89.24
N ARG A 56 -25.95 -9.30 89.13
CA ARG A 56 -25.79 -10.39 90.11
C ARG A 56 -25.46 -9.90 91.53
N LYS A 57 -24.75 -8.77 91.67
CA LYS A 57 -24.44 -8.13 92.96
C LYS A 57 -25.62 -7.32 93.54
N THR A 58 -26.43 -6.68 92.69
CA THR A 58 -27.62 -5.94 93.14
C THR A 58 -28.83 -6.84 93.41
N SER A 59 -28.94 -7.98 92.73
CA SER A 59 -30.03 -8.95 92.95
C SER A 59 -29.98 -9.61 94.34
N THR A 60 -28.88 -9.49 95.08
CA THR A 60 -28.76 -9.98 96.46
C THR A 60 -29.15 -8.95 97.52
N HIS A 61 -29.43 -7.68 97.14
CA HIS A 61 -29.61 -6.57 98.09
C HIS A 61 -30.97 -5.85 98.04
N HIS A 62 -31.90 -6.21 97.15
CA HIS A 62 -33.23 -5.60 97.10
C HIS A 62 -34.33 -6.58 97.52
N SER A 63 -34.41 -6.82 98.82
CA SER A 63 -35.66 -7.19 99.49
C SER A 63 -35.81 -6.22 100.66
N ALA A 64 -36.92 -5.48 100.68
CA ALA A 64 -37.42 -4.52 101.69
C ALA A 64 -37.42 -3.06 101.23
N GLY A 65 -38.63 -2.45 101.26
CA GLY A 65 -38.79 -1.00 101.29
C GLY A 65 -39.96 -0.46 100.47
N GLN A 66 -41.19 -0.83 100.84
CA GLN A 66 -42.42 -0.18 100.41
C GLN A 66 -42.82 0.81 101.51
N MET A 67 -42.99 2.11 101.22
CA MET A 67 -43.71 3.03 102.10
C MET A 67 -44.27 4.28 101.40
N ASP A 68 -45.37 4.72 101.97
CA ASP A 68 -46.47 5.58 101.55
C ASP A 68 -46.18 7.09 101.70
N SER A 69 -46.80 7.94 100.86
CA SER A 69 -46.80 9.40 100.99
C SER A 69 -47.92 10.04 100.15
N SER A 70 -48.98 10.48 100.83
CA SER A 70 -50.24 11.00 100.29
C SER A 70 -50.27 12.51 100.01
N GLN A 71 -49.12 13.18 99.92
CA GLN A 71 -49.01 14.60 99.51
C GLN A 71 -48.35 14.80 98.13
N GLY A 72 -47.94 13.71 97.47
CA GLY A 72 -47.42 13.72 96.09
C GLY A 72 -48.50 13.60 95.01
N ALA A 73 -49.75 13.29 95.39
CA ALA A 73 -50.80 12.88 94.46
C ALA A 73 -51.17 13.94 93.40
N SER A 74 -51.25 15.23 93.74
CA SER A 74 -51.65 16.26 92.76
C SER A 74 -50.53 16.66 91.79
N LEU A 75 -49.28 16.71 92.25
CA LEU A 75 -48.10 16.89 91.40
C LEU A 75 -47.87 15.65 90.51
N GLN A 76 -48.22 14.48 91.01
CA GLN A 76 -48.13 13.22 90.29
C GLN A 76 -49.23 13.13 89.21
N GLU A 77 -50.44 13.59 89.48
CA GLU A 77 -51.53 13.65 88.49
C GLU A 77 -51.20 14.57 87.31
N GLU A 78 -50.59 15.73 87.57
CA GLU A 78 -50.15 16.65 86.52
C GLU A 78 -48.96 16.10 85.72
N GLN A 79 -48.08 15.32 86.36
CA GLN A 79 -47.01 14.59 85.69
C GLN A 79 -47.54 13.43 84.84
N GLU A 80 -48.53 12.69 85.33
CA GLU A 80 -49.19 11.61 84.59
C GLU A 80 -49.92 12.13 83.36
N GLN A 81 -50.58 13.29 83.44
CA GLN A 81 -51.17 13.95 82.26
C GLN A 81 -50.12 14.36 81.22
N LYS A 82 -48.97 14.88 81.67
CA LYS A 82 -47.85 15.21 80.76
C LYS A 82 -47.27 13.94 80.13
N ILE A 83 -47.11 12.87 80.90
CA ILE A 83 -46.64 11.58 80.39
C ILE A 83 -47.61 11.03 79.34
N SER A 84 -48.92 11.03 79.62
CA SER A 84 -49.95 10.59 78.67
C SER A 84 -49.94 11.42 77.38
N SER A 85 -49.76 12.74 77.48
CA SER A 85 -49.62 13.61 76.31
C SER A 85 -48.37 13.29 75.48
N TYR A 86 -47.22 13.03 76.12
CA TYR A 86 -46.01 12.60 75.42
C TYR A 86 -46.16 11.22 74.79
N GLU A 87 -46.83 10.28 75.46
CA GLU A 87 -47.11 8.95 74.91
C GLU A 87 -48.01 9.02 73.67
N GLU A 88 -49.04 9.85 73.68
CA GLU A 88 -49.91 10.07 72.51
C GLU A 88 -49.14 10.71 71.34
N ALA A 89 -48.29 11.70 71.62
CA ALA A 89 -47.44 12.31 70.60
C ALA A 89 -46.45 11.31 70.00
N LEU A 90 -45.84 10.45 70.83
CA LEU A 90 -44.91 9.42 70.40
C LEU A 90 -45.60 8.31 69.59
N ALA A 91 -46.80 7.89 69.98
CA ALA A 91 -47.62 6.95 69.21
C ALA A 91 -47.98 7.53 67.84
N LYS A 92 -48.35 8.81 67.79
CA LYS A 92 -48.65 9.51 66.53
C LYS A 92 -47.43 9.63 65.62
N ILE A 93 -46.26 9.92 66.17
CA ILE A 93 -45.00 9.91 65.41
C ILE A 93 -44.73 8.51 64.87
N LYS A 94 -44.87 7.48 65.70
CA LYS A 94 -44.66 6.08 65.32
C LYS A 94 -45.58 5.64 64.18
N ASP A 95 -46.87 5.95 64.26
CA ASP A 95 -47.87 5.61 63.26
C ASP A 95 -47.66 6.36 61.94
N THR A 96 -47.31 7.65 61.99
CA THR A 96 -47.07 8.46 60.79
C THR A 96 -45.76 8.14 60.09
N THR A 97 -44.72 7.81 60.86
CA THR A 97 -43.41 7.41 60.31
C THR A 97 -43.32 5.92 59.98
N GLY A 98 -44.29 5.12 60.43
CA GLY A 98 -44.40 3.69 60.14
C GLY A 98 -43.29 2.84 60.76
N VAL A 99 -42.56 3.35 61.76
CA VAL A 99 -41.48 2.60 62.43
C VAL A 99 -41.96 1.91 63.69
N SER A 100 -41.29 0.83 64.08
CA SER A 100 -41.68 0.05 65.26
C SER A 100 -41.14 0.63 66.58
N ASP A 101 -40.07 1.41 66.52
CA ASP A 101 -39.40 2.03 67.67
C ASP A 101 -39.10 3.52 67.38
N ILE A 102 -39.29 4.37 68.38
CA ILE A 102 -39.01 5.82 68.31
C ILE A 102 -37.52 6.07 68.11
N LEU A 103 -36.65 5.22 68.66
CA LEU A 103 -35.21 5.33 68.45
C LEU A 103 -34.83 5.18 66.98
N GLU A 104 -35.62 4.45 66.19
CA GLU A 104 -35.45 4.35 64.74
C GLU A 104 -35.74 5.68 64.04
N VAL A 105 -36.77 6.41 64.49
CA VAL A 105 -37.08 7.77 63.97
C VAL A 105 -35.89 8.69 64.20
N VAL A 106 -35.34 8.69 65.42
CA VAL A 106 -34.21 9.55 65.79
C VAL A 106 -32.97 9.19 64.96
N ALA A 107 -32.68 7.89 64.81
CA ALA A 107 -31.56 7.43 63.98
C ALA A 107 -31.71 7.83 62.51
N ARG A 108 -32.92 7.67 61.93
CA ARG A 108 -33.19 8.11 60.55
C ARG A 108 -33.08 9.62 60.40
N PHE A 109 -33.58 10.40 61.35
CA PHE A 109 -33.51 11.85 61.32
C PHE A 109 -32.06 12.36 61.40
N LEU A 110 -31.24 11.77 62.28
CA LEU A 110 -29.82 12.09 62.38
C LEU A 110 -29.07 11.73 61.10
N ASN A 111 -29.35 10.56 60.50
CA ASN A 111 -28.69 10.11 59.26
C ASN A 111 -29.22 10.78 57.99
N GLN A 112 -30.39 11.43 58.03
CA GLN A 112 -30.99 12.10 56.88
C GLN A 112 -30.15 13.29 56.42
N GLY A 113 -29.49 13.99 57.36
CA GLY A 113 -28.57 15.07 57.06
C GLY A 113 -27.40 14.60 56.19
N ASP A 114 -26.74 13.53 56.62
CA ASP A 114 -25.60 12.92 55.90
C ASP A 114 -26.03 12.36 54.54
N THR A 115 -27.20 11.71 54.48
CA THR A 115 -27.75 11.17 53.23
C THR A 115 -28.05 12.30 52.24
N ARG A 116 -28.63 13.41 52.72
CA ARG A 116 -28.92 14.59 51.87
C ARG A 116 -27.63 15.22 51.37
N ALA A 117 -26.64 15.43 52.24
CA ALA A 117 -25.35 15.99 51.85
C ALA A 117 -24.65 15.11 50.80
N HIS A 118 -24.69 13.78 50.97
CA HIS A 118 -24.12 12.85 50.01
C HIS A 118 -24.83 12.90 48.65
N LEU A 119 -26.17 12.97 48.63
CA LEU A 119 -26.94 13.10 47.39
C LEU A 119 -26.70 14.44 46.68
N GLU A 120 -26.60 15.54 47.43
CA GLU A 120 -26.24 16.86 46.90
C GLU A 120 -24.84 16.83 46.28
N GLN A 121 -23.87 16.20 46.95
CA GLN A 121 -22.52 16.00 46.40
C GLN A 121 -22.56 15.19 45.10
N LEU A 122 -23.27 14.06 45.09
CA LEU A 122 -23.38 13.20 43.92
C LEU A 122 -24.06 13.93 42.74
N GLN A 123 -25.07 14.75 43.03
CA GLN A 123 -25.73 15.59 42.04
C GLN A 123 -24.75 16.59 41.42
N VAL A 124 -23.94 17.26 42.25
CA VAL A 124 -22.92 18.21 41.77
C VAL A 124 -21.89 17.49 40.92
N GLU A 125 -21.35 16.36 41.37
CA GLU A 125 -20.36 15.57 40.63
C GLU A 125 -20.90 15.08 39.28
N HIS A 126 -22.13 14.58 39.24
CA HIS A 126 -22.78 14.17 37.99
C HIS A 126 -23.05 15.34 37.06
N SER A 127 -23.45 16.50 37.59
CA SER A 127 -23.67 17.70 36.79
C SER A 127 -22.37 18.20 36.14
N GLN A 128 -21.26 18.18 36.87
CA GLN A 128 -19.93 18.53 36.36
C GLN A 128 -19.46 17.52 35.31
N THR A 129 -19.67 16.23 35.56
CA THR A 129 -19.32 15.17 34.61
C THR A 129 -20.12 15.30 33.32
N LEU A 130 -21.41 15.59 33.39
CA LEU A 130 -22.26 15.84 32.23
C LEU A 130 -21.80 17.07 31.44
N ALA A 131 -21.43 18.16 32.12
CA ALA A 131 -20.91 19.36 31.47
C ALA A 131 -19.62 19.05 30.70
N ARG A 132 -18.66 18.37 31.34
CA ARG A 132 -17.40 17.96 30.72
C ARG A 132 -17.64 17.05 29.51
N LEU A 133 -18.51 16.05 29.61
CA LEU A 133 -18.81 15.14 28.50
C LEU A 133 -19.48 15.85 27.33
N ARG A 134 -20.31 16.87 27.58
CA ARG A 134 -20.90 17.70 26.51
C ARG A 134 -19.85 18.53 25.79
N GLU A 135 -18.95 19.16 26.53
CA GLU A 135 -17.84 19.92 25.95
C GLU A 135 -16.91 19.00 25.13
N GLU A 136 -16.60 17.82 25.66
CA GLU A 136 -15.77 16.85 24.95
C GLU A 136 -16.45 16.34 23.68
N LYS A 137 -17.76 16.09 23.72
CA LYS A 137 -18.57 15.75 22.54
C LYS A 137 -18.53 16.86 21.50
N GLU A 138 -18.75 18.12 21.89
CA GLU A 138 -18.70 19.25 20.96
C GLU A 138 -17.30 19.42 20.35
N ARG A 139 -16.25 19.30 21.16
CA ARG A 139 -14.86 19.34 20.70
C ARG A 139 -14.56 18.23 19.69
N LEU A 140 -14.94 16.99 19.99
CA LEU A 140 -14.77 15.85 19.08
C LEU A 140 -15.59 16.04 17.79
N HIS A 141 -16.80 16.58 17.90
CA HIS A 141 -17.64 16.84 16.74
C HIS A 141 -17.04 17.92 15.84
N ALA A 142 -16.50 19.00 16.41
CA ALA A 142 -15.79 20.04 15.66
C ALA A 142 -14.54 19.47 14.95
N GLN A 143 -13.75 18.62 15.59
CA GLN A 143 -12.61 17.95 14.97
C GLN A 143 -13.04 17.00 13.85
N PHE A 144 -14.16 16.30 14.03
CA PHE A 144 -14.72 15.44 13.00
C PHE A 144 -15.15 16.24 11.76
N GLU A 145 -15.89 17.34 11.97
CA GLU A 145 -16.29 18.25 10.89
C GLU A 145 -15.05 18.84 10.20
N GLU A 146 -14.04 19.28 10.95
CA GLU A 146 -12.77 19.75 10.38
C GLU A 146 -12.09 18.67 9.54
N MET A 147 -11.98 17.43 10.03
CA MET A 147 -11.40 16.34 9.24
C MET A 147 -12.24 15.99 8.01
N LYS A 148 -13.56 15.97 8.13
CA LYS A 148 -14.47 15.65 7.02
C LYS A 148 -14.33 16.68 5.90
N TYR A 149 -14.42 17.97 6.23
CA TYR A 149 -14.44 19.03 5.24
C TYR A 149 -13.03 19.50 4.81
N SER A 150 -12.03 19.48 5.69
CA SER A 150 -10.65 19.82 5.33
C SER A 150 -9.85 18.64 4.79
N GLY A 151 -10.16 17.42 5.22
CA GLY A 151 -9.52 16.19 4.74
C GLY A 151 -9.89 15.91 3.29
N GLU A 152 -11.17 16.04 2.92
CA GLU A 152 -11.60 15.89 1.52
C GLU A 152 -10.93 16.90 0.59
N ALA A 153 -10.82 18.17 1.00
CA ALA A 153 -10.15 19.21 0.22
C ALA A 153 -8.65 18.93 0.01
N LYS A 154 -7.94 18.48 1.06
CA LYS A 154 -6.52 18.12 0.99
C LYS A 154 -6.30 16.86 0.16
N MET A 155 -7.14 15.85 0.31
CA MET A 155 -7.07 14.61 -0.47
C MET A 155 -7.33 14.87 -1.95
N SER A 156 -8.33 15.70 -2.29
CA SER A 156 -8.59 16.11 -3.67
C SER A 156 -7.42 16.87 -4.30
N SER A 157 -6.79 17.79 -3.54
CA SER A 157 -5.62 18.51 -4.03
C SER A 157 -4.40 17.61 -4.22
N GLY A 158 -4.16 16.67 -3.29
CA GLY A 158 -3.07 15.71 -3.40
C GLY A 158 -3.25 14.75 -4.56
N GLN A 159 -4.48 14.28 -4.78
CA GLN A 159 -4.82 13.41 -5.92
C GLN A 159 -4.64 14.13 -7.26
N ARG A 160 -5.08 15.39 -7.37
CA ARG A 160 -4.84 16.20 -8.58
C ARG A 160 -3.35 16.39 -8.85
N MET A 161 -2.56 16.69 -7.83
CA MET A 161 -1.11 16.82 -7.95
C MET A 161 -0.44 15.51 -8.39
N LEU A 162 -0.91 14.37 -7.89
CA LEU A 162 -0.42 13.06 -8.33
C LEU A 162 -0.79 12.77 -9.80
N GLU A 163 -1.99 13.13 -10.23
CA GLU A 163 -2.40 13.02 -11.63
C GLU A 163 -1.53 13.91 -12.52
N GLU A 164 -1.30 15.17 -12.13
CA GLU A 164 -0.39 16.09 -12.85
C GLU A 164 1.03 15.51 -12.95
N PHE A 165 1.60 15.02 -11.86
CA PHE A 165 2.91 14.37 -11.90
C PHE A 165 2.93 13.09 -12.74
N GLY A 166 1.84 12.31 -12.72
CA GLY A 166 1.66 11.15 -13.59
C GLY A 166 1.71 11.56 -15.06
N THR A 167 0.94 12.58 -15.46
CA THR A 167 0.94 13.08 -16.84
C THR A 167 2.30 13.60 -17.27
N HIS A 168 3.00 14.37 -16.42
CA HIS A 168 4.35 14.87 -16.72
C HIS A 168 5.37 13.74 -16.87
N LEU A 169 5.25 12.69 -16.07
CA LEU A 169 6.13 11.53 -16.14
C LEU A 169 5.90 10.75 -17.43
N ASP A 170 4.66 10.56 -17.85
CA ASP A 170 4.31 9.89 -19.10
C ASP A 170 4.76 10.70 -20.33
N GLU A 171 4.58 12.02 -20.30
CA GLU A 171 5.11 12.92 -21.34
C GLU A 171 6.65 12.87 -21.42
N ALA A 172 7.33 12.87 -20.28
CA ALA A 172 8.78 12.78 -20.22
C ALA A 172 9.29 11.42 -20.74
N LYS A 173 8.61 10.32 -20.39
CA LYS A 173 8.91 8.98 -20.93
C LYS A 173 8.75 8.95 -22.44
N LYS A 174 7.63 9.45 -22.97
CA LYS A 174 7.39 9.51 -24.42
C LYS A 174 8.49 10.31 -25.14
N LYS A 175 8.86 11.48 -24.62
CA LYS A 175 9.96 12.29 -25.19
C LYS A 175 11.30 11.55 -25.15
N CYS A 176 11.57 10.80 -24.08
CA CYS A 176 12.78 9.98 -23.96
C CYS A 176 12.80 8.87 -25.02
N GLU A 177 11.69 8.15 -25.19
CA GLU A 177 11.55 7.11 -26.21
C GLU A 177 11.72 7.66 -27.63
N GLU A 178 11.06 8.76 -27.96
CA GLU A 178 11.23 9.43 -29.26
C GLU A 178 12.68 9.86 -29.51
N SER A 179 13.37 10.37 -28.48
CA SER A 179 14.78 10.75 -28.57
C SER A 179 15.68 9.52 -28.74
N LYS A 180 15.36 8.41 -28.07
CA LYS A 180 16.09 7.14 -28.19
C LYS A 180 15.96 6.58 -29.61
N VAL A 181 14.75 6.54 -30.16
CA VAL A 181 14.50 6.10 -31.55
C VAL A 181 15.27 6.97 -32.54
N ARG A 182 15.25 8.30 -32.38
CA ARG A 182 16.04 9.22 -33.23
C ARG A 182 17.54 8.98 -33.13
N ALA A 183 18.06 8.70 -31.93
CA ALA A 183 19.46 8.38 -31.73
C ALA A 183 19.85 7.04 -32.38
N GLU A 184 19.01 6.02 -32.26
CA GLU A 184 19.21 4.71 -32.90
C GLU A 184 19.21 4.82 -34.43
N GLN A 185 18.27 5.59 -35.00
CA GLN A 185 18.23 5.86 -36.44
C GLN A 185 19.50 6.59 -36.91
N SER A 186 19.94 7.61 -36.17
CA SER A 186 21.16 8.36 -36.48
C SER A 186 22.40 7.48 -36.39
N SER A 187 22.47 6.60 -35.39
CA SER A 187 23.56 5.62 -35.23
C SER A 187 23.60 4.62 -36.40
N LYS A 188 22.46 4.08 -36.81
CA LYS A 188 22.36 3.21 -38.01
C LYS A 188 22.85 3.92 -39.27
N LEU A 189 22.43 5.18 -39.47
CA LEU A 189 22.87 5.98 -40.61
C LEU A 189 24.39 6.23 -40.56
N LEU A 190 24.97 6.55 -39.40
CA LEU A 190 26.41 6.74 -39.24
C LEU A 190 27.20 5.48 -39.59
N VAL A 191 26.72 4.30 -39.17
CA VAL A 191 27.34 3.02 -39.54
C VAL A 191 27.29 2.80 -41.06
N GLN A 192 26.15 3.09 -41.69
CA GLN A 192 26.01 2.99 -43.15
C GLN A 192 26.97 3.95 -43.89
N ILE A 193 27.09 5.20 -43.42
CA ILE A 193 28.02 6.18 -43.98
C ILE A 193 29.46 5.70 -43.80
N LYS A 194 29.83 5.22 -42.60
CA LYS A 194 31.18 4.68 -42.33
C LYS A 194 31.53 3.54 -43.29
N ASN A 195 30.61 2.59 -43.48
CA ASN A 195 30.80 1.48 -44.41
C ASN A 195 30.88 1.98 -45.86
N GLY A 196 30.05 2.95 -46.26
CA GLY A 196 30.08 3.56 -47.58
C GLY A 196 31.41 4.27 -47.88
N VAL A 197 31.95 5.02 -46.93
CA VAL A 197 33.27 5.67 -47.03
C VAL A 197 34.38 4.62 -47.12
N GLN A 198 34.32 3.56 -46.31
CA GLN A 198 35.29 2.47 -46.37
C GLN A 198 35.27 1.79 -47.76
N HIS A 199 34.09 1.45 -48.28
CA HIS A 199 33.96 0.85 -49.62
C HIS A 199 34.44 1.78 -50.74
N LEU A 200 34.18 3.09 -50.61
CA LEU A 200 34.71 4.07 -51.55
C LEU A 200 36.25 4.10 -51.50
N ALA A 201 36.84 4.14 -50.31
CA ALA A 201 38.28 4.12 -50.13
C ALA A 201 38.93 2.84 -50.68
N GLU A 202 38.28 1.68 -50.51
CA GLU A 202 38.69 0.38 -51.07
C GLU A 202 38.68 0.42 -52.61
N LYS A 203 37.61 0.93 -53.24
CA LYS A 203 37.53 1.05 -54.71
C LYS A 203 38.60 1.98 -55.29
N LEU A 204 38.92 3.06 -54.59
CA LEU A 204 39.89 4.05 -55.05
C LEU A 204 41.35 3.70 -54.71
N GLN A 205 41.62 2.59 -54.01
CA GLN A 205 42.96 2.25 -53.51
C GLN A 205 44.05 2.12 -54.60
N HIS A 206 43.64 1.83 -55.85
CA HIS A 206 44.54 1.62 -56.97
C HIS A 206 44.98 2.92 -57.67
N ILE A 207 44.32 4.04 -57.37
CA ILE A 207 44.65 5.35 -57.94
C ILE A 207 45.87 5.91 -57.19
N LYS A 208 46.94 6.18 -57.94
CA LYS A 208 48.19 6.69 -57.37
C LYS A 208 48.00 8.16 -57.00
N MET A 209 48.17 8.47 -55.72
CA MET A 209 48.15 9.84 -55.23
C MET A 209 49.45 10.55 -55.59
N PRO A 210 49.42 11.84 -55.97
CA PRO A 210 50.64 12.64 -56.00
C PRO A 210 51.22 12.67 -54.58
N GLN A 211 52.50 12.31 -54.42
CA GLN A 211 53.14 12.24 -53.10
C GLN A 211 53.12 13.61 -52.42
N SER A 212 52.16 13.82 -51.53
CA SER A 212 52.18 14.93 -50.59
C SER A 212 53.08 14.55 -49.42
N HIS A 213 54.19 15.25 -49.25
CA HIS A 213 55.22 15.04 -48.23
C HIS A 213 54.79 15.38 -46.79
N VAL A 214 53.48 15.38 -46.50
CA VAL A 214 52.95 15.71 -45.18
C VAL A 214 52.88 14.43 -44.34
N LEU A 215 53.62 14.41 -43.24
CA LEU A 215 53.57 13.34 -42.24
C LEU A 215 52.13 13.21 -41.72
N ARG A 216 51.44 12.16 -42.15
CA ARG A 216 50.07 11.89 -41.70
C ARG A 216 50.09 11.37 -40.27
N PRO A 217 49.23 11.91 -39.38
CA PRO A 217 49.03 11.35 -38.05
C PRO A 217 48.61 9.87 -38.18
N LYS A 218 49.20 8.99 -37.36
CA LYS A 218 48.73 7.62 -37.22
C LYS A 218 47.44 7.65 -36.41
N VAL A 219 46.30 7.67 -37.11
CA VAL A 219 44.99 7.58 -36.49
C VAL A 219 44.74 6.14 -36.05
N ALA A 220 44.12 5.96 -34.88
CA ALA A 220 43.78 4.64 -34.35
C ALA A 220 42.76 3.93 -35.26
N GLU A 221 43.00 2.65 -35.53
CA GLU A 221 42.11 1.81 -36.34
C GLU A 221 40.73 1.70 -35.67
N GLY A 222 39.69 2.07 -36.40
CA GLY A 222 38.30 2.10 -35.97
C GLY A 222 37.76 3.46 -35.52
N SER A 223 38.63 4.47 -35.35
CA SER A 223 38.25 5.84 -34.91
C SER A 223 37.39 6.58 -35.94
N GLU A 224 36.53 7.51 -35.50
CA GLU A 224 35.80 8.43 -36.38
C GLU A 224 36.75 9.29 -37.22
N GLU A 225 37.91 9.64 -36.66
CA GLU A 225 38.96 10.40 -37.34
C GLU A 225 39.55 9.63 -38.53
N GLN A 226 39.52 8.28 -38.50
CA GLN A 226 39.95 7.45 -39.62
C GLN A 226 38.98 7.57 -40.80
N VAL A 227 37.68 7.66 -40.52
CA VAL A 227 36.65 7.82 -41.58
C VAL A 227 36.82 9.15 -42.28
N LEU A 228 37.07 10.22 -41.52
CA LEU A 228 37.35 11.55 -42.08
C LEU A 228 38.62 11.55 -42.94
N GLN A 229 39.68 10.87 -42.48
CA GLN A 229 40.90 10.72 -43.26
C GLN A 229 40.68 9.90 -44.55
N GLN A 230 39.93 8.80 -44.49
CA GLN A 230 39.56 8.01 -45.67
C GLN A 230 38.74 8.81 -46.67
N LEU A 231 37.85 9.68 -46.19
CA LEU A 231 37.05 10.56 -47.04
C LEU A 231 37.92 11.62 -47.75
N ALA A 232 38.83 12.28 -47.01
CA ALA A 232 39.78 13.23 -47.59
C ALA A 232 40.70 12.57 -48.64
N ASP A 233 41.12 11.33 -48.39
CA ASP A 233 41.94 10.56 -49.33
C ASP A 233 41.15 10.16 -50.57
N SER A 234 39.89 9.79 -50.39
CA SER A 234 38.98 9.48 -51.48
C SER A 234 38.74 10.71 -52.36
N GLU A 235 38.55 11.89 -51.76
CA GLU A 235 38.41 13.16 -52.47
C GLU A 235 39.65 13.46 -53.33
N GLN A 236 40.85 13.43 -52.76
CA GLN A 236 42.08 13.73 -53.49
C GLN A 236 42.35 12.74 -54.63
N ARG A 237 42.03 11.45 -54.43
CA ARG A 237 42.12 10.42 -55.48
C ARG A 237 41.13 10.67 -56.61
N LEU A 238 39.90 11.03 -56.28
CA LEU A 238 38.87 11.36 -57.27
C LEU A 238 39.25 12.61 -58.07
N VAL A 239 39.77 13.65 -57.42
CA VAL A 239 40.28 14.86 -58.11
C VAL A 239 41.39 14.49 -59.09
N SER A 240 42.39 13.71 -58.65
CA SER A 240 43.48 13.26 -59.53
C SER A 240 42.95 12.45 -60.72
N LEU A 241 41.99 11.54 -60.48
CA LEU A 241 41.33 10.78 -61.55
C LEU A 241 40.58 11.69 -62.51
N THR A 242 39.87 12.71 -62.02
CA THR A 242 39.16 13.65 -62.89
C THR A 242 40.10 14.48 -63.75
N GLU A 243 41.28 14.87 -63.22
CA GLU A 243 42.31 15.56 -63.99
C GLU A 243 42.93 14.64 -65.06
N GLU A 244 43.23 13.38 -64.73
CA GLU A 244 43.70 12.38 -65.69
C GLU A 244 42.68 12.15 -66.80
N MET A 245 41.40 12.01 -66.44
CA MET A 245 40.30 11.79 -67.39
C MET A 245 40.01 13.02 -68.25
N ALA A 246 40.18 14.24 -67.72
CA ALA A 246 40.01 15.47 -68.49
C ALA A 246 41.01 15.61 -69.65
N SER A 247 42.15 14.92 -69.58
CA SER A 247 43.16 14.89 -70.65
C SER A 247 42.91 13.82 -71.72
N ARG A 248 41.92 12.93 -71.53
CA ARG A 248 41.62 11.80 -72.43
C ARG A 248 40.31 12.01 -73.19
N ASP A 249 40.26 11.54 -74.43
CA ASP A 249 39.01 11.50 -75.20
C ASP A 249 38.12 10.36 -74.71
N LEU A 250 37.05 10.70 -73.99
CA LEU A 250 36.12 9.75 -73.37
C LEU A 250 35.42 8.87 -74.40
N ASP A 251 35.18 9.37 -75.63
CA ASP A 251 34.52 8.60 -76.68
C ASP A 251 35.45 7.54 -77.28
N SER A 252 36.75 7.80 -77.31
CA SER A 252 37.75 6.80 -77.71
C SER A 252 37.92 5.73 -76.63
N LEU A 253 37.92 6.11 -75.36
CA LEU A 253 38.07 5.17 -74.24
C LEU A 253 36.84 4.25 -74.09
N HIS A 254 35.63 4.76 -74.29
CA HIS A 254 34.43 3.92 -74.28
C HIS A 254 34.44 2.89 -75.42
N ARG A 255 34.92 3.26 -76.62
CA ARG A 255 35.08 2.30 -77.72
C ARG A 255 36.12 1.21 -77.39
N GLU A 256 37.24 1.59 -76.78
CA GLU A 256 38.29 0.65 -76.34
C GLU A 256 37.79 -0.27 -75.20
N MET A 257 36.87 0.20 -74.35
CA MET A 257 36.22 -0.63 -73.34
C MET A 257 35.18 -1.61 -73.92
N ASP A 258 34.51 -1.23 -75.01
CA ASP A 258 33.56 -2.08 -75.73
C ASP A 258 34.26 -3.14 -76.59
N ASP A 259 35.54 -2.94 -76.93
CA ASP A 259 36.35 -3.90 -77.68
C ASP A 259 36.55 -5.21 -76.88
N GLU A 260 36.17 -6.34 -77.51
CA GLU A 260 36.13 -7.67 -76.88
C GLU A 260 37.51 -8.15 -76.37
N GLU A 261 38.60 -7.70 -76.99
CA GLU A 261 39.98 -8.02 -76.59
C GLU A 261 40.38 -7.33 -75.27
N PHE A 262 39.90 -6.11 -75.05
CA PHE A 262 40.12 -5.38 -73.80
C PHE A 262 39.35 -6.04 -72.65
N ARG A 263 38.09 -6.42 -72.90
CA ARG A 263 37.24 -7.15 -71.93
C ARG A 263 37.87 -8.49 -71.53
N HIS A 264 38.35 -9.27 -72.50
CA HIS A 264 39.03 -10.54 -72.23
C HIS A 264 40.33 -10.35 -71.43
N THR A 265 41.09 -9.29 -71.70
CA THR A 265 42.36 -9.01 -70.99
C THR A 265 42.12 -8.58 -69.54
N VAL A 266 41.08 -7.77 -69.30
CA VAL A 266 40.66 -7.37 -67.95
C VAL A 266 40.04 -8.54 -67.19
N GLU A 267 39.20 -9.35 -67.84
CA GLU A 267 38.54 -10.50 -67.20
C GLU A 267 39.52 -11.64 -66.83
N CYS A 268 40.58 -11.86 -67.62
CA CYS A 268 41.62 -12.85 -67.31
C CYS A 268 42.69 -12.35 -66.33
N GLY A 269 42.82 -11.04 -66.13
CA GLY A 269 43.83 -10.43 -65.24
C GLY A 269 43.45 -10.41 -63.76
N VAL A 270 42.20 -10.74 -63.40
CA VAL A 270 41.72 -10.71 -62.01
C VAL A 270 41.50 -12.14 -61.48
N PRO A 271 42.30 -12.63 -60.52
CA PRO A 271 42.08 -13.95 -59.94
C PRO A 271 40.83 -13.91 -59.05
N GLY A 272 39.70 -14.42 -59.55
CA GLY A 272 38.47 -14.56 -58.75
C GLY A 272 37.12 -14.41 -59.47
N ASN A 273 37.08 -14.25 -60.78
CA ASN A 273 35.82 -14.07 -61.52
C ASN A 273 35.08 -15.41 -61.69
N VAL A 274 34.28 -15.80 -60.70
CA VAL A 274 33.26 -16.85 -60.86
C VAL A 274 32.09 -16.25 -61.65
N LYS A 275 31.89 -16.70 -62.89
CA LYS A 275 30.67 -16.43 -63.65
C LYS A 275 29.46 -16.93 -62.84
N VAL A 276 28.67 -16.01 -62.31
CA VAL A 276 27.36 -16.34 -61.74
C VAL A 276 26.35 -16.35 -62.88
N GLU A 277 25.84 -17.53 -63.22
CA GLU A 277 24.67 -17.63 -64.09
C GLU A 277 23.44 -17.10 -63.35
N LEU A 278 22.84 -16.04 -63.88
CA LEU A 278 21.57 -15.51 -63.39
C LEU A 278 20.45 -16.49 -63.76
N PRO A 279 19.59 -16.91 -62.81
CA PRO A 279 18.45 -17.75 -63.12
C PRO A 279 17.49 -17.01 -64.05
N LYS A 280 17.05 -17.67 -65.11
CA LYS A 280 15.97 -17.16 -65.96
C LYS A 280 14.70 -17.03 -65.12
N THR A 281 14.09 -15.87 -65.23
CA THR A 281 12.79 -15.45 -64.69
C THR A 281 11.78 -16.59 -64.54
N GLY A 282 11.33 -16.81 -63.31
CA GLY A 282 10.18 -17.65 -62.96
C GLY A 282 9.44 -17.03 -61.79
N GLU A 283 8.38 -16.29 -62.14
CA GLU A 283 7.18 -15.92 -61.38
C GLU A 283 7.31 -15.17 -60.03
N GLU A 284 6.71 -13.98 -60.07
CA GLU A 284 6.32 -13.16 -58.93
C GLU A 284 5.47 -13.93 -57.90
N THR A 285 5.85 -13.84 -56.63
CA THR A 285 4.89 -13.53 -55.56
C THR A 285 5.53 -12.58 -54.57
N SER A 286 5.35 -11.30 -54.84
CA SER A 286 5.46 -10.24 -53.84
C SER A 286 4.26 -10.35 -52.89
N PHE A 287 4.51 -10.66 -51.62
CA PHE A 287 3.65 -10.23 -50.53
C PHE A 287 4.54 -9.70 -49.41
N TYR A 288 4.61 -8.37 -49.34
CA TYR A 288 5.12 -7.66 -48.17
C TYR A 288 4.14 -7.89 -47.01
N ASP A 289 4.63 -8.31 -45.85
CA ASP A 289 4.45 -7.48 -44.66
C ASP A 289 5.55 -7.75 -43.63
N GLU A 290 6.29 -6.70 -43.33
CA GLU A 290 7.36 -6.65 -42.35
C GLU A 290 6.72 -6.18 -41.04
N GLU A 291 6.32 -7.10 -40.17
CA GLU A 291 6.04 -6.77 -38.77
C GLU A 291 7.04 -7.54 -37.90
N SER A 292 8.26 -7.01 -37.84
CA SER A 292 9.26 -7.38 -36.84
C SER A 292 8.85 -6.77 -35.50
N GLY A 293 7.85 -7.40 -34.88
CA GLY A 293 7.48 -7.22 -33.49
C GLY A 293 8.31 -8.13 -32.60
N SER A 294 9.13 -7.51 -31.77
CA SER A 294 9.75 -8.07 -30.57
C SER A 294 8.80 -8.99 -29.80
N ASP A 295 9.14 -10.27 -29.71
CA ASP A 295 9.32 -10.94 -28.42
C ASP A 295 9.96 -12.32 -28.67
N GLU A 296 11.07 -12.59 -27.99
CA GLU A 296 11.53 -13.96 -27.76
C GLU A 296 10.54 -14.64 -26.80
N GLU A 297 9.30 -14.84 -27.25
CA GLU A 297 8.37 -15.75 -26.60
C GLU A 297 8.75 -17.14 -27.10
N PHE A 298 9.44 -17.91 -26.24
CA PHE A 298 9.68 -19.33 -26.48
C PHE A 298 8.36 -19.96 -26.93
N LEU A 299 8.27 -20.34 -28.21
CA LEU A 299 7.10 -21.00 -28.78
C LEU A 299 6.81 -22.24 -27.95
N ASP A 300 5.81 -22.13 -27.08
CA ASP A 300 5.44 -23.22 -26.18
C ASP A 300 5.12 -24.45 -27.03
N ARG A 301 5.50 -25.62 -26.54
CA ARG A 301 5.40 -26.89 -27.26
C ARG A 301 3.98 -27.14 -27.78
N GLU A 302 2.98 -26.61 -27.09
CA GLU A 302 1.58 -26.68 -27.49
C GLU A 302 1.23 -25.82 -28.70
N VAL A 303 1.81 -24.62 -28.83
CA VAL A 303 1.61 -23.72 -29.98
C VAL A 303 2.25 -24.33 -31.22
N MET A 304 3.46 -24.87 -31.08
CA MET A 304 4.17 -25.54 -32.17
C MET A 304 3.41 -26.79 -32.64
N LYS A 305 2.83 -27.57 -31.70
CA LYS A 305 1.96 -28.71 -32.01
C LYS A 305 0.70 -28.29 -32.76
N ARG A 306 0.01 -27.23 -32.34
CA ARG A 306 -1.21 -26.75 -33.03
C ARG A 306 -0.90 -26.30 -34.46
N ALA A 307 0.18 -25.56 -34.65
CA ALA A 307 0.61 -25.11 -35.98
C ALA A 307 0.96 -26.30 -36.88
N THR A 308 1.65 -27.32 -36.36
CA THR A 308 1.97 -28.52 -37.15
C THR A 308 0.73 -29.38 -37.46
N THR A 309 -0.20 -29.56 -36.52
CA THR A 309 -1.46 -30.26 -36.82
C THR A 309 -2.31 -29.52 -37.85
N ALA A 310 -2.39 -28.18 -37.77
CA ALA A 310 -3.13 -27.38 -38.75
C ALA A 310 -2.52 -27.49 -40.16
N LEU A 311 -1.19 -27.54 -40.26
CA LEU A 311 -0.49 -27.73 -41.53
C LEU A 311 -0.74 -29.13 -42.12
N VAL A 312 -0.75 -30.16 -41.27
CA VAL A 312 -1.05 -31.54 -41.68
C VAL A 312 -2.50 -31.66 -42.14
N GLU A 313 -3.46 -31.09 -41.41
CA GLU A 313 -4.88 -31.09 -41.79
C GLU A 313 -5.14 -30.33 -43.09
N ALA A 314 -4.49 -29.19 -43.31
CA ALA A 314 -4.59 -28.46 -44.57
C ALA A 314 -4.06 -29.28 -45.76
N LYS A 315 -3.00 -30.05 -45.55
CA LYS A 315 -2.39 -30.92 -46.57
C LYS A 315 -3.19 -32.18 -46.83
N THR A 316 -3.82 -32.78 -45.80
CA THR A 316 -4.68 -33.96 -45.98
C THR A 316 -6.03 -33.60 -46.60
N LYS A 317 -6.59 -32.44 -46.26
CA LYS A 317 -7.86 -31.96 -46.84
C LYS A 317 -7.73 -31.59 -48.32
N LYS A 318 -6.57 -31.09 -48.76
CA LYS A 318 -6.29 -30.83 -50.18
C LYS A 318 -6.08 -32.11 -51.00
N LYS A 319 -5.75 -33.23 -50.37
CA LYS A 319 -5.52 -34.52 -51.04
C LYS A 319 -6.78 -35.38 -51.19
N GLY A 320 -7.86 -35.07 -50.47
CA GLY A 320 -9.14 -35.78 -50.57
C GLY A 320 -10.16 -35.15 -51.53
N ALA A 321 -9.84 -34.01 -52.15
CA ALA A 321 -10.75 -33.31 -53.07
C ALA A 321 -10.48 -33.60 -54.56
N ASP A 322 -9.35 -34.24 -54.89
CA ASP A 322 -8.98 -34.57 -56.28
C ASP A 322 -9.46 -35.96 -56.73
N ASP A 323 -9.99 -36.80 -55.82
CA ASP A 323 -10.41 -38.18 -56.14
C ASP A 323 -11.93 -38.34 -56.42
N ASP A 324 -12.75 -37.28 -56.27
CA ASP A 324 -14.23 -37.36 -56.38
C ASP A 324 -14.83 -36.65 -57.63
N GLU A 325 -14.04 -36.08 -58.55
CA GLU A 325 -14.56 -35.35 -59.73
C GLU A 325 -14.46 -36.09 -61.09
N ASP A 326 -14.13 -37.39 -61.14
CA ASP A 326 -14.01 -38.14 -62.41
C ASP A 326 -15.10 -39.20 -62.68
N GLU A 327 -16.32 -39.01 -62.17
CA GLU A 327 -17.50 -39.74 -62.68
C GLU A 327 -18.70 -38.83 -62.95
N GLY A 328 -18.73 -38.26 -64.15
CA GLY A 328 -20.00 -37.96 -64.80
C GLY A 328 -20.02 -36.66 -65.59
N THR A 329 -19.83 -36.75 -66.91
CA THR A 329 -20.65 -36.04 -67.91
C THR A 329 -20.12 -36.28 -69.34
N THR A 330 -20.42 -37.43 -69.93
CA THR A 330 -20.35 -37.62 -71.39
C THR A 330 -21.62 -38.26 -71.93
N LYS A 331 -22.70 -37.48 -72.12
CA LYS A 331 -23.77 -37.85 -73.07
C LYS A 331 -24.32 -36.66 -73.88
N LYS A 332 -23.96 -36.71 -75.16
CA LYS A 332 -24.79 -36.48 -76.36
C LYS A 332 -25.28 -35.06 -76.67
N ARG A 333 -24.64 -34.44 -77.68
CA ARG A 333 -25.34 -33.71 -78.75
C ARG A 333 -24.73 -34.09 -80.11
N LYS A 334 -25.42 -34.97 -80.84
CA LYS A 334 -25.17 -35.29 -82.25
C LYS A 334 -26.20 -34.54 -83.09
N ARG A 335 -25.69 -33.81 -84.09
CA ARG A 335 -26.43 -33.08 -85.13
C ARG A 335 -27.35 -34.01 -85.93
N ARG A 336 -28.65 -33.71 -85.97
CA ARG A 336 -29.47 -33.37 -87.16
C ARG A 336 -30.95 -33.42 -86.81
#